data_AF-A0A537RBE8-F1
#
_entry.id   AF-A0A537RBE8-F1
#
_cell.length_a   1.000
_cell.length_b   1.000
_cell.length_c   1.000
_cell.angle_alpha   90.00
_cell.angle_beta   90.00
_cell.angle_gamma   90.00
#
_symmetry.space_group_name_H-M   'P 1'
#
loop_
_entity.id
_entity.type
_entity.pdbx_description
1 polymer ?
#
loop_
_entity_poly.entity_id
_entity_poly.type
_entity_poly.pdbx_seq_one_letter_code
_entity_poly.pdbx_strand_id
1 'polypeptide(L)'
;MRTTLIAGGKADNPAGVPAQGELTARTDMQRWPGETAHTPPGVRALGSPASSPPVGEQRVREWWADKGANQDILDQPRFREGLTSLPEPERGVLVQPQGRTWRHLHTVTLFYGGAFYILGVSILIALFLAVRGRISIAEGESSEAVKRFSAFERANHWLTALSFLIMALTGLVILYGNSAIRPWLGASLHAELTRASAWSHMTFAVPFVLGVLAMIALWTRQNLWEGLDWQWLKRGGGFLRTDGKNPPARKFNAGQKLVFWSVVLGGLSLTVTGVGMMFPFLWTGYSGMQIVQSLHAAIALLMVGLIIGHIYIGTVGMEGAFSAMWSGWVDRNWAKEHHSLWYNGVDGSQRPAVVPIVPVTQRHLTRAAIGTFAIGVVVAIAFALAMTGVFEAATQGSGQREASSNPAVHLDNVKRSASRSGSQP
;
A
#
# COMPACT_ATOMS: atom_id res chain seq x y z
N MET A 1 -47.39 -30.75 15.74
CA MET A 1 -47.02 -30.99 17.16
C MET A 1 -46.37 -29.73 17.70
N ARG A 2 -46.90 -29.21 18.81
CA ARG A 2 -46.30 -28.11 19.60
C ARG A 2 -44.99 -28.60 20.20
N THR A 3 -43.92 -27.82 20.09
CA THR A 3 -42.79 -27.92 21.02
C THR A 3 -42.63 -26.59 21.72
N THR A 4 -43.06 -26.59 22.96
CA THR A 4 -43.01 -25.53 23.95
C THR A 4 -41.57 -25.13 24.23
N LEU A 5 -41.22 -23.86 24.03
CA LEU A 5 -40.01 -23.27 24.60
C LEU A 5 -40.26 -23.07 26.10
N ILE A 6 -39.48 -23.74 26.93
CA ILE A 6 -39.43 -23.50 28.37
C ILE A 6 -38.77 -22.13 28.55
N ALA A 7 -39.56 -21.13 28.95
CA ALA A 7 -39.02 -19.86 29.39
C ALA A 7 -38.29 -20.07 30.71
N GLY A 8 -36.96 -19.92 30.70
CA GLY A 8 -36.16 -19.79 31.92
C GLY A 8 -36.68 -18.62 32.74
N GLY A 9 -37.01 -18.89 34.00
CA GLY A 9 -37.55 -17.88 34.92
C GLY A 9 -36.50 -16.85 35.31
N LYS A 10 -36.96 -15.82 36.05
CA LYS A 10 -36.20 -14.68 36.60
C LYS A 10 -34.96 -15.03 37.48
N ALA A 11 -34.55 -16.30 37.57
CA ALA A 11 -33.46 -16.76 38.41
C ALA A 11 -32.14 -17.02 37.66
N ASP A 12 -32.12 -17.02 36.32
CA ASP A 12 -30.90 -17.33 35.55
C ASP A 12 -30.11 -16.06 35.19
N ASN A 13 -29.82 -15.23 36.19
CA ASN A 13 -28.91 -14.09 36.07
C ASN A 13 -27.54 -14.48 36.62
N PRO A 14 -26.56 -14.91 35.80
CA PRO A 14 -25.24 -15.28 36.31
C PRO A 14 -24.39 -14.07 36.73
N ALA A 15 -24.91 -12.84 36.63
CA ALA A 15 -24.17 -11.64 36.99
C ALA A 15 -25.15 -10.59 37.55
N GLY A 16 -25.46 -10.71 38.85
CA GLY A 16 -26.35 -9.79 39.57
C GLY A 16 -25.93 -8.32 39.46
N VAL A 17 -26.71 -7.43 40.10
CA VAL A 17 -26.49 -5.97 40.20
C VAL A 17 -25.01 -5.51 40.30
N PRO A 18 -24.10 -6.22 40.99
CA PRO A 18 -22.67 -5.87 40.99
C PRO A 18 -21.99 -5.89 39.61
N ALA A 19 -22.34 -6.83 38.73
CA ALA A 19 -21.72 -6.96 37.41
C ALA A 19 -22.15 -5.87 36.43
N GLN A 20 -23.39 -5.37 36.58
CA GLN A 20 -23.85 -4.18 35.87
C GLN A 20 -23.14 -2.92 36.38
N GLY A 21 -22.88 -2.82 37.68
CA GLY A 21 -22.07 -1.73 38.26
C GLY A 21 -20.63 -1.72 37.73
N GLU A 22 -20.00 -2.90 37.64
CA GLU A 22 -18.65 -3.07 37.07
C GLU A 22 -18.60 -2.69 35.57
N LEU A 23 -19.62 -3.09 34.79
CA LEU A 23 -19.72 -2.76 33.36
C LEU A 23 -19.88 -1.25 33.14
N THR A 24 -20.70 -0.59 33.96
CA THR A 24 -20.89 0.86 33.92
C THR A 24 -19.59 1.60 34.27
N ALA A 25 -18.90 1.19 35.34
CA ALA A 25 -17.62 1.79 35.73
C ALA A 25 -16.53 1.66 34.64
N ARG A 26 -16.50 0.53 33.92
CA ARG A 26 -15.58 0.32 32.79
C ARG A 26 -15.95 1.15 31.56
N THR A 27 -17.24 1.33 31.31
CA THR A 27 -17.73 2.16 30.19
C THR A 27 -17.47 3.64 30.44
N ASP A 28 -17.57 4.09 31.69
CA ASP A 28 -17.27 5.48 32.08
C ASP A 28 -15.77 5.79 32.03
N MET A 29 -14.89 4.83 32.34
CA MET A 29 -13.44 4.98 32.16
C MET A 29 -13.03 5.10 30.67
N GLN A 30 -13.80 4.52 29.75
CA GLN A 30 -13.51 4.56 28.31
C GLN A 30 -14.08 5.79 27.59
N ARG A 31 -15.04 6.51 28.21
CA ARG A 31 -15.54 7.80 27.75
C ARG A 31 -14.71 8.94 28.35
N TRP A 32 -13.42 8.99 28.03
CA TRP A 32 -12.57 10.14 28.40
C TRP A 32 -12.56 11.21 27.30
N PRO A 33 -13.41 12.26 27.38
CA PRO A 33 -13.19 13.50 26.66
C PRO A 33 -12.82 14.60 27.64
N GLY A 34 -11.75 14.47 28.44
CA GLY A 34 -11.08 15.63 29.08
C GLY A 34 -11.92 16.58 29.96
N GLU A 35 -13.19 16.31 30.24
CA GLU A 35 -14.07 17.13 31.07
C GLU A 35 -14.43 16.33 32.32
N THR A 36 -13.76 16.66 33.41
CA THR A 36 -14.11 16.15 34.73
C THR A 36 -15.45 16.76 35.15
N ALA A 37 -16.50 15.96 35.29
CA ALA A 37 -17.83 16.35 35.78
C ALA A 37 -17.86 16.76 37.27
N HIS A 38 -16.69 16.86 37.90
CA HIS A 38 -16.53 17.36 39.26
C HIS A 38 -15.47 18.46 39.26
N THR A 39 -15.81 19.60 39.86
CA THR A 39 -14.80 20.57 40.28
C THR A 39 -13.81 19.81 41.17
N PRO A 40 -12.51 19.76 40.83
CA PRO A 40 -11.52 19.14 41.70
C PRO A 40 -11.62 19.80 43.08
N PRO A 41 -11.52 19.05 44.19
CA PRO A 41 -11.43 19.66 45.50
C PRO A 41 -10.21 20.59 45.52
N GLY A 42 -10.45 21.90 45.47
CA GLY A 42 -9.45 22.95 45.55
C GLY A 42 -8.55 23.12 44.32
N VAL A 43 -9.05 23.70 43.23
CA VAL A 43 -8.18 24.42 42.30
C VAL A 43 -7.70 25.69 43.01
N ARG A 44 -6.48 25.67 43.56
CA ARG A 44 -5.75 26.90 43.87
C ARG A 44 -5.59 27.66 42.56
N ALA A 45 -6.10 28.89 42.51
CA ALA A 45 -5.85 29.82 41.41
C ALA A 45 -4.35 29.83 41.07
N LEU A 46 -4.03 29.87 39.78
CA LEU A 46 -2.71 30.33 39.32
C LEU A 46 -2.57 31.77 39.83
N GLY A 47 -1.89 31.90 40.97
CA GLY A 47 -1.79 33.13 41.73
C GLY A 47 -1.09 34.26 40.97
N SER A 48 -1.18 35.46 41.54
CA SER A 48 -0.39 36.63 41.16
C SER A 48 1.12 36.33 41.15
N PRO A 49 1.94 37.07 40.38
CA PRO A 49 3.23 36.58 39.91
C PRO A 49 4.31 36.52 41.00
N ALA A 50 5.19 35.53 40.80
CA ALA A 50 6.57 35.41 41.27
C ALA A 50 6.85 35.29 42.79
N SER A 51 7.12 34.05 43.20
CA SER A 51 8.20 33.73 44.17
C SER A 51 8.54 32.22 44.22
N SER A 52 7.79 31.35 43.54
CA SER A 52 8.12 29.93 43.42
C SER A 52 8.51 29.56 41.99
N PRO A 53 9.48 28.64 41.78
CA PRO A 53 9.77 28.13 40.45
C PRO A 53 8.48 27.67 39.77
N PRO A 54 8.33 27.83 38.44
CA PRO A 54 7.14 27.39 37.73
C PRO A 54 6.79 25.98 38.19
N VAL A 55 5.52 25.70 38.50
CA VAL A 55 5.07 24.42 39.09
C VAL A 55 5.65 23.20 38.34
N GLY A 56 5.93 23.32 37.04
CA GLY A 56 6.65 22.31 36.27
C GLY A 56 8.12 22.11 36.69
N GLU A 57 8.88 23.17 36.91
CA GLU A 57 10.28 23.11 37.30
C GLU A 57 10.45 22.60 38.74
N GLN A 58 9.55 22.98 39.65
CA GLN A 58 9.52 22.44 41.01
C GLN A 58 9.19 20.94 41.00
N ARG A 59 8.15 20.53 40.25
CA ARG A 59 7.80 19.10 40.13
C ARG A 59 8.90 18.27 39.49
N VAL A 60 9.63 18.82 38.51
CA VAL A 60 10.79 18.15 37.92
C VAL A 60 11.89 17.97 38.97
N ARG A 61 12.18 18.99 39.79
CA ARG A 61 13.17 18.87 40.88
C ARG A 61 12.74 17.88 41.96
N GLU A 62 11.47 17.90 42.37
CA GLU A 62 10.89 16.95 43.33
C GLU A 62 10.96 15.50 42.80
N TRP A 63 10.63 15.32 41.52
CA TRP A 63 10.72 14.02 40.87
C TRP A 63 12.17 13.50 40.78
N TRP A 64 13.13 14.38 40.47
CA TRP A 64 14.56 14.05 40.48
C TRP A 64 15.14 13.85 41.88
N ALA A 65 14.60 14.52 42.90
CA ALA A 65 15.01 14.32 44.29
C ALA A 65 14.66 12.91 44.77
N ASP A 66 13.59 12.31 44.22
CA ASP A 66 13.20 10.93 44.46
C ASP A 66 13.48 10.01 43.26
N LYS A 67 14.64 10.22 42.62
CA LYS A 67 15.06 9.41 41.46
C LYS A 67 15.05 7.90 41.74
N GLY A 68 15.36 7.50 42.98
CA GLY A 68 15.36 6.11 43.41
C GLY A 68 13.97 5.47 43.40
N ALA A 69 12.95 6.16 43.91
CA ALA A 69 11.57 5.66 43.85
C ALA A 69 10.97 5.74 42.45
N ASN A 70 11.44 6.66 41.60
CA ASN A 70 11.01 6.85 40.21
C ASN A 70 11.86 6.06 39.19
N GLN A 71 12.74 5.18 39.66
CA GLN A 71 13.68 4.45 38.80
C GLN A 71 12.96 3.55 37.80
N ASP A 72 11.75 3.07 38.12
CA ASP A 72 10.90 2.25 37.27
C ASP A 72 10.40 2.98 36.00
N ILE A 73 10.18 4.30 36.08
CA ILE A 73 9.83 5.17 34.94
C ILE A 73 11.05 5.45 34.06
N LEU A 74 12.25 5.52 34.67
CA LEU A 74 13.52 5.73 33.98
C LEU A 74 14.04 4.47 33.30
N ASP A 75 13.70 3.30 33.86
CA ASP A 75 14.04 2.02 33.29
C ASP A 75 13.35 1.85 31.94
N GLN A 76 14.04 1.22 30.99
CA GLN A 76 13.42 0.92 29.71
C GLN A 76 12.22 0.00 29.95
N PRO A 77 11.00 0.38 29.50
CA PRO A 77 9.83 -0.46 29.67
C PRO A 77 10.15 -1.85 29.11
N ARG A 78 9.88 -2.87 29.92
CA ARG A 78 10.01 -4.27 29.53
C ARG A 78 8.71 -4.72 28.86
N PHE A 79 8.81 -5.77 28.04
CA PHE A 79 7.62 -6.44 27.55
C PHE A 79 6.80 -6.93 28.74
N ARG A 80 5.51 -6.57 28.80
CA ARG A 80 4.61 -6.97 29.90
C ARG A 80 3.34 -7.57 29.33
N GLU A 81 3.05 -8.78 29.79
CA GLU A 81 1.76 -9.43 29.63
C GLU A 81 0.97 -9.36 30.94
N GLY A 82 -0.35 -9.42 30.83
CA GLY A 82 -1.27 -9.39 31.94
C GLY A 82 -2.54 -10.16 31.63
N LEU A 83 -3.36 -10.32 32.66
CA LEU A 83 -4.66 -10.99 32.53
C LEU A 83 -5.64 -10.03 31.86
N THR A 84 -6.35 -10.55 30.86
CA THR A 84 -7.40 -9.84 30.14
C THR A 84 -8.67 -10.69 30.16
N SER A 85 -9.84 -10.04 30.19
CA SER A 85 -11.13 -10.72 30.04
C SER A 85 -11.47 -11.02 28.57
N LEU A 86 -10.59 -10.66 27.63
CA LEU A 86 -10.77 -10.90 26.21
C LEU A 86 -10.24 -12.30 25.83
N PRO A 87 -10.90 -13.02 24.91
CA PRO A 87 -10.62 -14.43 24.64
C PRO A 87 -9.28 -14.68 23.95
N GLU A 88 -8.66 -13.67 23.33
CA GLU A 88 -7.47 -13.83 22.49
C GLU A 88 -6.17 -13.61 23.29
N PRO A 89 -5.16 -14.51 23.23
CA PRO A 89 -3.91 -14.41 23.99
C PRO A 89 -3.15 -13.09 23.77
N GLU A 90 -3.19 -12.53 22.56
CA GLU A 90 -2.51 -11.29 22.23
C GLU A 90 -3.09 -10.11 23.04
N ARG A 91 -4.35 -10.18 23.45
CA ARG A 91 -5.01 -9.12 24.24
C ARG A 91 -4.49 -9.02 25.67
N GLY A 92 -3.63 -9.95 26.10
CA GLY A 92 -2.87 -9.87 27.34
C GLY A 92 -1.63 -8.99 27.25
N VAL A 93 -1.19 -8.54 26.07
CA VAL A 93 0.01 -7.69 25.93
C VAL A 93 -0.30 -6.25 26.36
N LEU A 94 0.23 -5.84 27.51
CA LEU A 94 0.02 -4.51 28.10
C LEU A 94 1.10 -3.50 27.72
N VAL A 95 2.36 -3.94 27.61
CA VAL A 95 3.50 -3.09 27.22
C VAL A 95 4.34 -3.80 26.18
N GLN A 96 4.53 -3.15 25.02
CA GLN A 96 5.40 -3.66 23.94
C GLN A 96 6.49 -2.63 23.57
N PRO A 97 7.72 -2.78 24.09
CA PRO A 97 8.79 -1.82 23.86
C PRO A 97 9.19 -1.66 22.38
N GLN A 98 9.04 -2.74 21.60
CA GLN A 98 9.35 -2.80 20.17
C GLN A 98 8.53 -1.79 19.35
N GLY A 99 7.34 -1.39 19.83
CA GLY A 99 6.52 -0.37 19.18
C GLY A 99 7.24 0.99 19.05
N ARG A 100 8.20 1.29 19.94
CA ARG A 100 9.04 2.51 19.82
C ARG A 100 10.02 2.40 18.65
N THR A 101 10.64 1.24 18.48
CA THR A 101 11.53 0.95 17.35
C THR A 101 10.77 1.01 16.04
N TRP A 102 9.60 0.36 15.97
CA TRP A 102 8.71 0.42 14.80
C TRP A 102 8.32 1.86 14.47
N ARG A 103 7.93 2.67 15.47
CA ARG A 103 7.58 4.08 15.28
C ARG A 103 8.75 4.88 14.73
N HIS A 104 9.95 4.71 15.29
CA HIS A 104 11.14 5.40 14.80
C HIS A 104 11.46 5.00 13.35
N LEU A 105 11.39 3.71 13.05
CA LEU A 105 11.58 3.18 11.70
C LEU A 105 10.61 3.80 10.70
N HIS A 106 9.31 3.93 11.03
CA HIS A 106 8.33 4.53 10.12
C HIS A 106 8.42 6.05 10.03
N THR A 107 8.51 6.74 11.17
CA THR A 107 8.40 8.21 11.23
C THR A 107 9.71 8.94 10.96
N VAL A 108 10.85 8.24 11.05
CA VAL A 108 12.18 8.81 10.80
C VAL A 108 12.87 8.08 9.67
N THR A 109 13.21 6.81 9.85
CA THR A 109 14.08 6.09 8.91
C THR A 109 13.44 5.93 7.53
N LEU A 110 12.23 5.38 7.45
CA LEU A 110 11.51 5.15 6.19
C LEU A 110 10.98 6.45 5.60
N PHE A 111 10.53 7.38 6.45
CA PHE A 111 10.05 8.68 6.00
C PHE A 111 11.18 9.48 5.31
N TYR A 112 12.27 9.78 6.02
CA TYR A 112 13.35 10.58 5.43
C TYR A 112 14.16 9.77 4.42
N GLY A 113 14.49 8.51 4.73
CA GLY A 113 15.26 7.65 3.83
C GLY A 113 14.52 7.38 2.52
N GLY A 114 13.21 7.13 2.58
CA GLY A 114 12.36 6.98 1.39
C GLY A 114 12.28 8.24 0.56
N ALA A 115 12.07 9.40 1.20
CA ALA A 115 12.03 10.69 0.52
C ALA A 115 13.36 11.01 -0.18
N PHE A 116 14.50 10.86 0.53
CA PHE A 116 15.82 11.06 -0.05
C PHE A 116 16.12 10.09 -1.18
N TYR A 117 15.72 8.83 -1.06
CA TYR A 117 15.89 7.84 -2.12
C TYR A 117 15.11 8.22 -3.39
N ILE A 118 13.80 8.49 -3.27
CA ILE A 118 12.96 8.84 -4.42
C ILE A 118 13.44 10.13 -5.08
N LEU A 119 13.74 11.15 -4.28
CA LEU A 119 14.26 12.42 -4.78
C LEU A 119 15.63 12.25 -5.43
N GLY A 120 16.53 11.48 -4.80
CA GLY A 120 17.87 11.20 -5.31
C GLY A 120 17.85 10.46 -6.65
N VAL A 121 17.01 9.42 -6.79
CA VAL A 121 16.79 8.74 -8.06
C VAL A 121 16.25 9.69 -9.12
N SER A 122 15.27 10.54 -8.77
CA SER A 122 14.67 11.50 -9.70
C SER A 122 15.68 12.54 -10.18
N ILE A 123 16.50 13.09 -9.27
CA ILE A 123 17.58 14.03 -9.59
C ILE A 123 18.63 13.35 -10.45
N LEU A 124 19.05 12.12 -10.12
CA LEU A 124 20.05 11.39 -10.89
C LEU A 124 19.59 11.16 -12.33
N ILE A 125 18.32 10.78 -12.52
CA ILE A 125 17.73 10.63 -13.85
C ILE A 125 17.68 11.96 -14.60
N ALA A 126 17.25 13.04 -13.93
CA ALA A 126 17.19 14.37 -14.53
C ALA A 126 18.59 14.87 -14.95
N LEU A 127 19.60 14.67 -14.10
CA LEU A 127 21.00 14.99 -14.41
C LEU A 127 21.52 14.15 -15.57
N PHE A 128 21.24 12.84 -15.56
CA PHE A 128 21.61 11.95 -16.66
C PHE A 128 20.99 12.44 -17.98
N LEU A 129 19.70 12.76 -17.99
CA LEU A 129 19.02 13.30 -19.18
C LEU A 129 19.61 14.65 -19.61
N ALA A 130 19.95 15.54 -18.67
CA ALA A 130 20.53 16.85 -18.98
C ALA A 130 21.94 16.74 -19.58
N VAL A 131 22.76 15.82 -19.09
CA VAL A 131 24.14 15.62 -19.56
C VAL A 131 24.21 14.77 -20.82
N ARG A 132 23.50 13.65 -20.85
CA ARG A 132 23.56 12.67 -21.94
C ARG A 132 22.57 12.95 -23.06
N GLY A 133 21.45 13.63 -22.76
CA GLY A 133 20.32 13.73 -23.68
C GLY A 133 19.55 12.42 -23.81
N ARG A 134 18.64 12.37 -24.79
CA ARG A 134 17.91 11.14 -25.14
C ARG A 134 18.83 10.15 -25.85
N ILE A 135 18.55 8.86 -25.67
CA ILE A 135 19.18 7.80 -26.45
C ILE A 135 18.45 7.72 -27.78
N SER A 136 19.05 8.30 -28.81
CA SER A 136 18.53 8.33 -30.17
C SER A 136 18.87 7.07 -30.96
N ILE A 137 18.11 6.81 -32.02
CA ILE A 137 18.41 5.75 -32.98
C ILE A 137 19.57 6.22 -33.88
N ALA A 138 20.68 5.49 -33.92
CA ALA A 138 21.90 5.92 -34.60
C ALA A 138 21.73 6.08 -36.12
N GLU A 139 20.95 5.19 -36.74
CA GLU A 139 20.60 5.26 -38.17
C GLU A 139 19.35 6.14 -38.44
N GLY A 140 18.77 6.77 -37.41
CA GLY A 140 17.49 7.46 -37.47
C GLY A 140 16.28 6.51 -37.59
N GLU A 141 15.07 7.08 -37.48
CA GLU A 141 13.83 6.34 -37.70
C GLU A 141 13.72 5.88 -39.17
N SER A 142 13.34 4.63 -39.37
CA SER A 142 13.08 4.05 -40.68
C SER A 142 11.60 4.22 -41.07
N SER A 143 11.28 3.94 -42.33
CA SER A 143 9.89 3.83 -42.80
C SER A 143 9.28 2.45 -42.56
N GLU A 144 9.91 1.61 -41.74
CA GLU A 144 9.55 0.21 -41.54
C GLU A 144 9.44 -0.12 -40.04
N ALA A 145 8.48 -0.97 -39.68
CA ALA A 145 8.26 -1.40 -38.31
C ALA A 145 8.23 -2.92 -38.19
N VAL A 146 8.56 -3.38 -36.99
CA VAL A 146 8.46 -4.80 -36.59
C VAL A 146 7.58 -4.93 -35.36
N LYS A 147 6.77 -5.99 -35.34
CA LYS A 147 5.91 -6.28 -34.18
C LYS A 147 6.75 -6.85 -33.05
N ARG A 148 6.77 -6.17 -31.91
CA ARG A 148 7.51 -6.59 -30.72
C ARG A 148 6.63 -7.25 -29.67
N PHE A 149 5.42 -6.71 -29.45
CA PHE A 149 4.49 -7.18 -28.43
C PHE A 149 3.08 -7.34 -28.97
N SER A 150 2.44 -8.45 -28.59
CA SER A 150 1.03 -8.73 -28.86
C SER A 150 0.10 -7.78 -28.09
N ALA A 151 -1.17 -7.73 -28.50
CA ALA A 151 -2.18 -6.91 -27.79
C ALA A 151 -2.38 -7.37 -26.34
N PHE A 152 -2.34 -8.69 -26.11
CA PHE A 152 -2.49 -9.28 -24.79
C PHE A 152 -1.33 -8.93 -23.85
N GLU A 153 -0.08 -9.04 -24.34
CA GLU A 153 1.12 -8.63 -23.59
C GLU A 153 1.04 -7.15 -23.16
N ARG A 154 0.57 -6.26 -24.04
CA ARG A 154 0.41 -4.83 -23.74
C ARG A 154 -0.73 -4.57 -22.76
N ALA A 155 -1.88 -5.23 -22.94
CA ALA A 155 -3.00 -5.10 -22.02
C ALA A 155 -2.60 -5.49 -20.60
N ASN A 156 -1.87 -6.60 -20.46
CA ASN A 156 -1.33 -7.04 -19.17
C ASN A 156 -0.33 -6.03 -18.58
N HIS A 157 0.57 -5.50 -19.40
CA HIS A 157 1.50 -4.44 -18.98
C HIS A 157 0.77 -3.23 -18.40
N TRP A 158 -0.23 -2.70 -19.12
CA TRP A 158 -0.99 -1.52 -18.67
C TRP A 158 -1.85 -1.81 -17.44
N LEU A 159 -2.43 -3.01 -17.33
CA LEU A 159 -3.14 -3.44 -16.12
C LEU A 159 -2.22 -3.38 -14.90
N THR A 160 -1.04 -4.02 -14.97
CA THR A 160 -0.07 -4.04 -13.87
C THR A 160 0.47 -2.64 -13.59
N ALA A 161 0.84 -1.88 -14.62
CA ALA A 161 1.45 -0.56 -14.48
C ALA A 161 0.49 0.43 -13.81
N LEU A 162 -0.77 0.50 -14.26
CA LEU A 162 -1.75 1.44 -13.69
C LEU A 162 -2.17 1.02 -12.28
N SER A 163 -2.30 -0.29 -12.02
CA SER A 163 -2.56 -0.78 -10.67
C SER A 163 -1.42 -0.40 -9.73
N PHE A 164 -0.17 -0.61 -10.15
CA PHE A 164 1.01 -0.21 -9.38
C PHE A 164 1.04 1.30 -9.15
N LEU A 165 0.78 2.14 -10.15
CA LEU A 165 0.82 3.59 -10.00
C LEU A 165 -0.22 4.10 -8.99
N ILE A 166 -1.44 3.59 -9.05
CA ILE A 166 -2.49 3.94 -8.09
C ILE A 166 -2.11 3.48 -6.68
N MET A 167 -1.63 2.24 -6.53
CA MET A 167 -1.16 1.74 -5.24
C MET A 167 0.05 2.51 -4.71
N ALA A 168 1.00 2.87 -5.56
CA ALA A 168 2.17 3.65 -5.19
C ALA A 168 1.77 5.03 -4.67
N LEU A 169 0.91 5.76 -5.40
CA LEU A 169 0.43 7.07 -4.98
C LEU A 169 -0.34 7.00 -3.66
N THR A 170 -1.26 6.05 -3.54
CA THR A 170 -2.05 5.85 -2.32
C THR A 170 -1.20 5.38 -1.15
N GLY A 171 -0.19 4.54 -1.38
CA GLY A 171 0.78 4.10 -0.39
C GLY A 171 1.65 5.26 0.12
N LEU A 172 2.05 6.18 -0.78
CA LEU A 172 2.73 7.42 -0.38
C LEU A 172 1.84 8.31 0.48
N VAL A 173 0.55 8.43 0.15
CA VAL A 173 -0.42 9.14 1.02
C VAL A 173 -0.51 8.48 2.40
N ILE A 174 -0.57 7.15 2.46
CA ILE A 174 -0.64 6.41 3.74
C ILE A 174 0.63 6.64 4.57
N LEU A 175 1.81 6.58 3.94
CA LEU A 175 3.10 6.70 4.64
C LEU A 175 3.43 8.15 5.06
N TYR A 176 3.21 9.11 4.15
CA TYR A 176 3.61 10.50 4.35
C TYR A 176 2.47 11.43 4.79
N GLY A 177 1.23 10.96 4.73
CA GLY A 177 0.05 11.82 4.78
C GLY A 177 -0.06 12.68 6.04
N ASN A 178 0.13 12.09 7.22
CA ASN A 178 -0.04 12.83 8.47
C ASN A 178 1.03 13.92 8.67
N SER A 179 2.27 13.69 8.25
CA SER A 179 3.38 14.63 8.49
C SER A 179 3.60 15.61 7.33
N ALA A 180 3.41 15.16 6.08
CA ALA A 180 3.75 15.95 4.89
C ALA A 180 2.52 16.56 4.20
N ILE A 181 1.34 15.95 4.30
CA ILE A 181 0.14 16.38 3.54
C ILE A 181 -0.87 17.10 4.44
N ARG A 182 -1.16 16.56 5.62
CA ARG A 182 -2.14 17.09 6.57
C ARG A 182 -1.91 18.55 6.95
N PRO A 183 -0.68 19.07 7.16
CA PRO A 183 -0.47 20.49 7.47
C PRO A 183 -0.97 21.45 6.38
N TRP A 184 -1.02 21.00 5.13
CA TRP A 184 -1.42 21.84 3.98
C TRP A 184 -2.90 21.71 3.64
N LEU A 185 -3.46 20.50 3.76
CA LEU A 185 -4.86 20.23 3.39
C LEU A 185 -5.86 20.42 4.55
N GLY A 186 -5.38 20.47 5.79
CA GLY A 186 -6.24 20.42 6.98
C GLY A 186 -6.73 19.00 7.30
N ALA A 187 -7.27 18.82 8.51
CA ALA A 187 -7.59 17.50 9.05
C ALA A 187 -8.74 16.78 8.31
N SER A 188 -9.78 17.51 7.92
CA SER A 188 -10.96 16.93 7.25
C SER A 188 -10.62 16.35 5.88
N LEU A 189 -10.03 17.16 4.99
CA LEU A 189 -9.67 16.75 3.65
C LEU A 189 -8.59 15.66 3.66
N HIS A 190 -7.63 15.74 4.60
CA HIS A 190 -6.65 14.67 4.80
C HIS A 190 -7.31 13.34 5.20
N ALA A 191 -8.32 13.36 6.08
CA ALA A 191 -9.03 12.14 6.49
C ALA A 191 -9.77 11.50 5.31
N GLU A 192 -10.43 12.28 4.47
CA GLU A 192 -11.10 11.80 3.25
C GLU A 192 -10.10 11.22 2.25
N LEU A 193 -9.02 11.95 1.97
CA LEU A 193 -7.96 11.51 1.07
C LEU A 193 -7.31 10.21 1.54
N THR A 194 -7.02 10.08 2.84
CA THR A 194 -6.41 8.88 3.41
C THR A 194 -7.37 7.69 3.35
N ARG A 195 -8.67 7.91 3.62
CA ARG A 195 -9.70 6.87 3.50
C ARG A 195 -9.82 6.39 2.06
N ALA A 196 -9.94 7.31 1.10
CA ALA A 196 -9.99 6.98 -0.32
C ALA A 196 -8.73 6.24 -0.77
N SER A 197 -7.57 6.66 -0.26
CA SER A 197 -6.29 6.01 -0.54
C SER A 197 -6.24 4.57 -0.03
N ALA A 198 -6.65 4.32 1.21
CA ALA A 198 -6.66 2.97 1.78
C ALA A 198 -7.53 2.01 0.96
N TRP A 199 -8.77 2.41 0.63
CA TRP A 199 -9.68 1.58 -0.17
C TRP A 199 -9.18 1.35 -1.59
N SER A 200 -8.66 2.39 -2.24
CA SER A 200 -8.08 2.27 -3.58
C SER A 200 -6.85 1.35 -3.56
N HIS A 201 -6.00 1.46 -2.55
CA HIS A 201 -4.80 0.64 -2.42
C HIS A 201 -5.13 -0.86 -2.36
N MET A 202 -6.09 -1.23 -1.50
CA MET A 202 -6.56 -2.61 -1.37
C MET A 202 -7.29 -3.10 -2.63
N THR A 203 -8.08 -2.23 -3.26
CA THR A 203 -8.81 -2.53 -4.50
C THR A 203 -7.88 -2.87 -5.66
N PHE A 204 -6.85 -2.05 -5.89
CA PHE A 204 -5.92 -2.23 -7.00
C PHE A 204 -4.84 -3.30 -6.73
N ALA A 205 -4.75 -3.83 -5.50
CA ALA A 205 -3.91 -4.99 -5.21
C ALA A 205 -4.30 -6.23 -6.02
N VAL A 206 -5.61 -6.48 -6.19
CA VAL A 206 -6.10 -7.64 -6.94
C VAL A 206 -5.65 -7.61 -8.42
N PRO A 207 -5.99 -6.58 -9.23
CA PRO A 207 -5.54 -6.53 -10.62
C PRO A 207 -4.02 -6.48 -10.75
N PHE A 208 -3.30 -5.89 -9.78
CA PHE A 208 -1.84 -5.93 -9.75
C PHE A 208 -1.31 -7.37 -9.63
N VAL A 209 -1.80 -8.15 -8.67
CA VAL A 209 -1.38 -9.56 -8.47
C VAL A 209 -1.68 -10.39 -9.70
N LEU A 210 -2.90 -10.30 -10.24
CA LEU A 210 -3.27 -11.00 -11.46
C LEU A 210 -2.36 -10.64 -12.63
N GLY A 211 -2.05 -9.35 -12.79
CA GLY A 211 -1.14 -8.88 -13.81
C GLY A 211 0.29 -9.41 -13.65
N VAL A 212 0.82 -9.45 -12.42
CA VAL A 212 2.15 -10.04 -12.11
C VAL A 212 2.17 -11.53 -12.43
N LEU A 213 1.15 -12.29 -12.03
CA LEU A 213 1.05 -13.72 -12.34
C LEU A 213 1.01 -13.97 -13.87
N ALA A 214 0.26 -13.15 -14.60
CA ALA A 214 0.25 -13.20 -16.06
C ALA A 214 1.61 -12.81 -16.67
N MET A 215 2.32 -11.82 -16.11
CA MET A 215 3.69 -11.48 -16.55
C MET A 215 4.65 -12.67 -16.37
N ILE A 216 4.57 -13.37 -15.24
CA ILE A 216 5.37 -14.58 -14.98
C ILE A 216 5.09 -15.62 -16.07
N ALA A 217 3.81 -15.92 -16.35
CA ALA A 217 3.44 -16.89 -17.37
C ALA A 217 3.90 -16.49 -18.79
N LEU A 218 3.77 -15.21 -19.15
CA LEU A 218 4.08 -14.71 -20.50
C LEU A 218 5.58 -14.56 -20.76
N TRP A 219 6.34 -14.08 -19.77
CA TRP A 219 7.67 -13.51 -20.02
C TRP A 219 8.83 -14.22 -19.32
N THR A 220 8.59 -15.10 -18.34
CA THR A 220 9.69 -15.74 -17.58
C THR A 220 10.70 -16.44 -18.47
N ARG A 221 10.23 -17.25 -19.44
CA ARG A 221 11.13 -18.00 -20.35
C ARG A 221 12.10 -17.09 -21.10
N GLN A 222 11.66 -15.89 -21.49
CA GLN A 222 12.47 -14.93 -22.26
C GLN A 222 13.34 -14.04 -21.37
N ASN A 223 13.15 -14.09 -20.04
CA ASN A 223 13.83 -13.27 -19.04
C ASN A 223 14.76 -14.08 -18.12
N LEU A 224 15.04 -15.34 -18.45
CA LEU A 224 16.07 -16.10 -17.74
C LEU A 224 17.46 -15.49 -17.97
N TRP A 225 18.32 -15.57 -16.96
CA TRP A 225 19.68 -15.05 -17.01
C TRP A 225 20.59 -15.94 -17.85
N GLU A 226 21.39 -15.31 -18.69
CA GLU A 226 22.32 -15.96 -19.60
C GLU A 226 23.70 -15.29 -19.55
N GLY A 227 24.75 -15.99 -19.99
CA GLY A 227 26.10 -15.43 -20.06
C GLY A 227 26.20 -14.15 -20.92
N LEU A 228 25.31 -14.00 -21.91
CA LEU A 228 25.19 -12.78 -22.73
C LEU A 228 24.82 -11.55 -21.90
N ASP A 229 23.93 -11.70 -20.90
CA ASP A 229 23.46 -10.59 -20.07
C ASP A 229 24.60 -9.98 -19.26
N TRP A 230 25.53 -10.84 -18.81
CA TRP A 230 26.72 -10.40 -18.09
C TRP A 230 27.70 -9.63 -18.98
N GLN A 231 27.80 -10.00 -20.26
CA GLN A 231 28.57 -9.23 -21.24
C GLN A 231 27.91 -7.88 -21.54
N TRP A 232 26.58 -7.86 -21.63
CA TRP A 232 25.80 -6.63 -21.83
C TRP A 232 26.01 -5.64 -20.67
N LEU A 233 25.96 -6.12 -19.43
CA LEU A 233 26.16 -5.31 -18.23
C LEU A 233 27.60 -4.81 -18.09
N LYS A 234 28.61 -5.65 -18.36
CA LYS A 234 30.03 -5.23 -18.37
C LYS A 234 30.32 -4.11 -19.38
N ARG A 235 29.51 -4.02 -20.44
CA ARG A 235 29.60 -2.96 -21.47
C ARG A 235 28.71 -1.74 -21.15
N GLY A 236 28.13 -1.67 -19.95
CA GLY A 236 27.32 -0.54 -19.49
C GLY A 236 25.99 -0.39 -20.24
N GLY A 237 25.49 -1.47 -20.87
CA GLY A 237 24.19 -1.47 -21.54
C GLY A 237 24.07 -0.64 -22.82
N GLY A 238 25.17 -0.06 -23.31
CA GLY A 238 25.17 0.80 -24.49
C GLY A 238 24.69 2.23 -24.22
N PHE A 239 24.22 2.56 -23.01
CA PHE A 239 23.64 3.87 -22.68
C PHE A 239 24.62 5.05 -22.84
N LEU A 240 25.91 4.80 -22.59
CA LEU A 240 26.95 5.82 -22.71
C LEU A 240 27.54 5.93 -24.12
N ARG A 241 27.15 5.04 -25.04
CA ARG A 241 27.65 5.03 -26.41
C ARG A 241 26.71 5.82 -27.31
N THR A 242 27.28 6.48 -28.31
CA THR A 242 26.56 7.21 -29.38
C THR A 242 26.85 6.63 -30.77
N ASP A 243 27.72 5.62 -30.86
CA ASP A 243 28.20 5.03 -32.10
C ASP A 243 27.29 3.93 -32.67
N GLY A 244 26.10 3.73 -32.09
CA GLY A 244 25.14 2.69 -32.47
C GLY A 244 25.58 1.25 -32.18
N LYS A 245 26.77 1.04 -31.60
CA LYS A 245 27.32 -0.30 -31.30
C LYS A 245 26.85 -0.77 -29.93
N ASN A 246 25.54 -0.89 -29.77
CA ASN A 246 24.97 -1.42 -28.54
C ASN A 246 25.37 -2.91 -28.37
N PRO A 247 25.58 -3.37 -27.12
CA PRO A 247 25.89 -4.77 -26.90
C PRO A 247 24.73 -5.64 -27.44
N PRO A 248 25.04 -6.76 -28.12
CA PRO A 248 24.02 -7.60 -28.71
C PRO A 248 23.06 -8.11 -27.65
N ALA A 249 21.76 -8.08 -27.95
CA ALA A 249 20.71 -8.50 -27.04
C ALA A 249 19.64 -9.31 -27.77
N ARG A 250 19.02 -10.24 -27.04
CA ARG A 250 17.81 -10.98 -27.45
C ARG A 250 16.58 -10.06 -27.33
N LYS A 251 15.37 -10.62 -27.36
CA LYS A 251 14.13 -9.84 -27.23
C LYS A 251 14.10 -8.96 -25.98
N PHE A 252 14.70 -9.44 -24.88
CA PHE A 252 14.95 -8.64 -23.68
C PHE A 252 16.46 -8.51 -23.42
N ASN A 253 16.91 -7.29 -23.15
CA ASN A 253 18.28 -7.05 -22.68
C ASN A 253 18.40 -7.21 -21.16
N ALA A 254 19.62 -7.23 -20.62
CA ALA A 254 19.85 -7.46 -19.20
C ALA A 254 19.17 -6.42 -18.29
N GLY A 255 19.10 -5.15 -18.72
CA GLY A 255 18.37 -4.10 -17.98
C GLY A 255 16.87 -4.37 -17.89
N GLN A 256 16.26 -4.81 -18.99
CA GLN A 256 14.85 -5.21 -19.01
C GLN A 256 14.60 -6.46 -18.13
N LYS A 257 15.53 -7.41 -18.13
CA LYS A 257 15.47 -8.59 -17.24
C LYS A 257 15.56 -8.20 -15.76
N LEU A 258 16.41 -7.22 -15.39
CA LEU A 258 16.46 -6.67 -14.04
C LEU A 258 15.11 -6.09 -13.61
N VAL A 259 14.48 -5.29 -14.48
CA VAL A 259 13.15 -4.72 -14.19
C VAL A 259 12.11 -5.82 -14.06
N PHE A 260 12.09 -6.81 -14.97
CA PHE A 260 11.18 -7.95 -14.90
C PHE A 260 11.28 -8.67 -13.55
N TRP A 261 12.49 -9.08 -13.14
CA TRP A 261 12.68 -9.79 -11.89
C TRP A 261 12.40 -8.92 -10.67
N SER A 262 12.68 -7.61 -10.73
CA SER A 262 12.34 -6.70 -9.65
C SER A 262 10.83 -6.55 -9.48
N VAL A 263 10.07 -6.46 -10.58
CA VAL A 263 8.60 -6.42 -10.54
C VAL A 263 8.02 -7.74 -10.04
N VAL A 264 8.56 -8.88 -10.48
CA VAL A 264 8.11 -10.20 -10.03
C VAL A 264 8.40 -10.39 -8.53
N LEU A 265 9.65 -10.26 -8.11
CA LEU A 265 10.05 -10.51 -6.72
C LEU A 265 9.50 -9.43 -5.77
N GLY A 266 9.60 -8.16 -6.16
CA GLY A 266 9.06 -7.04 -5.42
C GLY A 266 7.54 -7.10 -5.34
N GLY A 267 6.86 -7.38 -6.45
CA GLY A 267 5.40 -7.53 -6.50
C GLY A 267 4.90 -8.69 -5.64
N LEU A 268 5.53 -9.86 -5.70
CA LEU A 268 5.17 -11.00 -4.84
C LEU A 268 5.45 -10.70 -3.36
N SER A 269 6.56 -10.04 -3.04
CA SER A 269 6.89 -9.65 -1.66
C SER A 269 5.89 -8.63 -1.10
N LEU A 270 5.51 -7.63 -1.90
CA LEU A 270 4.46 -6.66 -1.55
C LEU A 270 3.11 -7.35 -1.38
N THR A 271 2.82 -8.36 -2.19
CA THR A 271 1.58 -9.15 -2.07
C THR A 271 1.54 -9.90 -0.74
N VAL A 272 2.59 -10.66 -0.42
CA VAL A 272 2.67 -11.45 0.82
C VAL A 272 2.57 -10.54 2.04
N THR A 273 3.31 -9.43 2.04
CA THR A 273 3.28 -8.48 3.15
C THR A 273 1.95 -7.72 3.22
N GLY A 274 1.36 -7.34 2.09
CA GLY A 274 0.05 -6.68 2.02
C GLY A 274 -1.07 -7.55 2.56
N VAL A 275 -1.14 -8.81 2.13
CA VAL A 275 -2.10 -9.80 2.67
C VAL A 275 -1.86 -10.03 4.16
N GLY A 276 -0.60 -10.11 4.59
CA GLY A 276 -0.24 -10.20 6.01
C GLY A 276 -0.80 -9.04 6.84
N MET A 277 -0.81 -7.81 6.29
CA MET A 277 -1.40 -6.65 6.95
C MET A 277 -2.92 -6.66 6.99
N MET A 278 -3.58 -7.27 5.99
CA MET A 278 -5.04 -7.39 5.95
C MET A 278 -5.55 -8.43 6.96
N PHE A 279 -4.74 -9.43 7.29
CA PHE A 279 -5.10 -10.53 8.18
C PHE A 279 -4.09 -10.74 9.32
N PRO A 280 -3.83 -9.72 10.16
CA PRO A 280 -2.69 -9.72 11.08
C PRO A 280 -2.75 -10.82 12.13
N PHE A 281 -3.96 -11.14 12.61
CA PHE A 281 -4.19 -12.16 13.66
C PHE A 281 -4.22 -13.59 13.12
N LEU A 282 -4.30 -13.77 11.81
CA LEU A 282 -4.17 -15.12 11.26
C LEU A 282 -2.69 -15.55 11.33
N TRP A 283 -1.75 -14.71 10.91
CA TRP A 283 -0.38 -15.18 10.57
C TRP A 283 0.77 -14.45 11.27
N THR A 284 0.56 -13.28 11.90
CA THR A 284 1.70 -12.40 12.28
C THR A 284 1.72 -11.93 13.74
N GLY A 285 0.55 -11.82 14.40
CA GLY A 285 0.45 -11.19 15.73
C GLY A 285 0.99 -9.74 15.73
N TYR A 286 1.10 -9.10 16.90
CA TYR A 286 1.52 -7.69 16.96
C TYR A 286 2.97 -7.46 16.50
N SER A 287 3.90 -8.33 16.90
CA SER A 287 5.31 -8.19 16.52
C SER A 287 5.52 -8.44 15.02
N GLY A 288 4.89 -9.48 14.46
CA GLY A 288 4.99 -9.74 13.03
C GLY A 288 4.35 -8.62 12.21
N MET A 289 3.24 -8.06 12.68
CA MET A 289 2.58 -6.94 12.00
C MET A 289 3.48 -5.70 11.90
N GLN A 290 4.27 -5.40 12.94
CA GLN A 290 5.28 -4.32 12.89
C GLN A 290 6.35 -4.58 11.82
N ILE A 291 6.85 -5.81 11.74
CA ILE A 291 7.87 -6.22 10.77
C ILE A 291 7.30 -6.13 9.35
N VAL A 292 6.11 -6.71 9.14
CA VAL A 292 5.45 -6.75 7.83
C VAL A 292 5.15 -5.35 7.31
N GLN A 293 4.65 -4.43 8.16
CA GLN A 293 4.45 -3.03 7.78
C GLN A 293 5.76 -2.35 7.35
N SER A 294 6.84 -2.59 8.10
CA SER A 294 8.15 -2.00 7.82
C SER A 294 8.74 -2.52 6.52
N LEU A 295 8.65 -3.84 6.29
CA LEU A 295 9.11 -4.49 5.05
C LEU A 295 8.28 -4.03 3.86
N HIS A 296 6.95 -3.97 3.99
CA HIS A 296 6.08 -3.52 2.92
C HIS A 296 6.43 -2.08 2.49
N ALA A 297 6.57 -1.17 3.47
CA ALA A 297 6.94 0.21 3.19
C ALA A 297 8.34 0.32 2.55
N ALA A 298 9.34 -0.41 3.04
CA ALA A 298 10.69 -0.40 2.48
C ALA A 298 10.71 -0.90 1.03
N ILE A 299 10.09 -2.06 0.75
CA ILE A 299 10.03 -2.65 -0.59
C ILE A 299 9.23 -1.73 -1.53
N ALA A 300 8.13 -1.15 -1.06
CA ALA A 300 7.32 -0.23 -1.85
C ALA A 300 8.12 1.00 -2.29
N LEU A 301 8.87 1.61 -1.37
CA LEU A 301 9.74 2.77 -1.68
C LEU A 301 10.81 2.41 -2.71
N LEU A 302 11.48 1.26 -2.56
CA LEU A 302 12.46 0.76 -3.53
C LEU A 302 11.84 0.57 -4.91
N MET A 303 10.66 -0.06 -4.97
CA MET A 303 9.90 -0.29 -6.18
C MET A 303 9.47 1.02 -6.85
N VAL A 304 9.04 2.03 -6.08
CA VAL A 304 8.71 3.35 -6.64
C VAL A 304 9.91 3.95 -7.36
N GLY A 305 11.10 3.97 -6.74
CA GLY A 305 12.32 4.47 -7.39
C GLY A 305 12.68 3.69 -8.66
N LEU A 306 12.59 2.36 -8.59
CA LEU A 306 12.86 1.50 -9.75
C LEU A 306 11.89 1.76 -10.91
N ILE A 307 10.60 1.92 -10.61
CA ILE A 307 9.56 2.16 -11.62
C ILE A 307 9.66 3.57 -12.20
N ILE A 308 10.12 4.57 -11.44
CA ILE A 308 10.48 5.88 -12.00
C ILE A 308 11.58 5.73 -13.06
N GLY A 309 12.64 4.96 -12.76
CA GLY A 309 13.69 4.65 -13.75
C GLY A 309 13.18 3.90 -14.97
N HIS A 310 12.27 2.94 -14.77
CA HIS A 310 11.63 2.20 -15.86
C HIS A 310 10.76 3.10 -16.76
N ILE A 311 9.94 3.98 -16.16
CA ILE A 311 9.14 4.97 -16.90
C ILE A 311 10.06 5.88 -17.68
N TYR A 312 11.13 6.39 -17.07
CA TYR A 312 12.11 7.25 -17.73
C TYR A 312 12.66 6.59 -19.00
N ILE A 313 13.26 5.40 -18.89
CA ILE A 313 13.90 4.76 -20.05
C ILE A 313 12.88 4.29 -21.10
N GLY A 314 11.66 3.95 -20.67
CA GLY A 314 10.58 3.54 -21.57
C GLY A 314 9.84 4.68 -22.27
N THR A 315 10.08 5.94 -21.88
CA THR A 315 9.37 7.11 -22.42
C THR A 315 10.33 8.16 -23.00
N VAL A 316 10.94 8.96 -22.15
CA VAL A 316 11.74 10.13 -22.53
C VAL A 316 13.20 9.76 -22.77
N GLY A 317 13.71 8.76 -22.04
CA GLY A 317 15.12 8.39 -22.05
C GLY A 317 15.58 7.70 -23.35
N MET A 318 14.71 6.95 -24.03
CA MET A 318 15.03 6.21 -25.25
C MET A 318 13.98 6.45 -26.33
N GLU A 319 14.42 6.89 -27.50
CA GLU A 319 13.56 7.12 -28.65
C GLU A 319 12.93 5.81 -29.15
N GLY A 320 11.68 5.87 -29.60
CA GLY A 320 10.93 4.72 -30.11
C GLY A 320 10.51 3.67 -29.07
N ALA A 321 11.04 3.70 -27.84
CA ALA A 321 10.77 2.69 -26.82
C ALA A 321 9.29 2.68 -26.38
N PHE A 322 8.66 3.85 -26.23
CA PHE A 322 7.26 3.97 -25.83
C PHE A 322 6.29 3.27 -26.80
N SER A 323 6.57 3.38 -28.11
CA SER A 323 5.75 2.75 -29.16
C SER A 323 5.62 1.23 -29.00
N ALA A 324 6.64 0.59 -28.42
CA ALA A 324 6.61 -0.84 -28.12
C ALA A 324 5.44 -1.24 -27.21
N MET A 325 5.13 -0.44 -26.19
CA MET A 325 4.03 -0.71 -25.25
C MET A 325 2.72 -0.05 -25.65
N TRP A 326 2.78 1.03 -26.42
CA TRP A 326 1.57 1.70 -26.90
C TRP A 326 0.91 0.95 -28.05
N SER A 327 1.64 0.76 -29.16
CA SER A 327 1.10 0.13 -30.38
C SER A 327 1.47 -1.36 -30.50
N GLY A 328 2.57 -1.79 -29.86
CA GLY A 328 3.15 -3.12 -30.04
C GLY A 328 4.18 -3.21 -31.15
N TRP A 329 4.43 -2.10 -31.84
CA TRP A 329 5.36 -2.00 -32.96
C TRP A 329 6.53 -1.11 -32.58
N VAL A 330 7.70 -1.46 -33.08
CA VAL A 330 8.92 -0.67 -32.95
C VAL A 330 9.54 -0.45 -34.32
N ASP A 331 10.27 0.65 -34.46
CA ASP A 331 11.05 0.95 -35.65
C ASP A 331 12.06 -0.18 -35.95
N ARG A 332 12.29 -0.46 -37.24
CA ARG A 332 13.22 -1.50 -37.67
C ARG A 332 14.67 -1.21 -37.25
N ASN A 333 15.14 0.02 -37.39
CA ASN A 333 16.51 0.40 -37.01
C ASN A 333 16.68 0.30 -35.50
N TRP A 334 15.69 0.74 -34.72
CA TRP A 334 15.67 0.53 -33.26
C TRP A 334 15.78 -0.96 -32.88
N ALA A 335 15.03 -1.84 -33.54
CA ALA A 335 15.07 -3.28 -33.26
C ALA A 335 16.45 -3.89 -33.59
N LYS A 336 17.04 -3.49 -34.72
CA LYS A 336 18.37 -3.92 -35.15
C LYS A 336 19.45 -3.43 -34.18
N GLU A 337 19.35 -2.18 -33.73
CA GLU A 337 20.33 -1.55 -32.85
C GLU A 337 20.27 -2.10 -31.42
N HIS A 338 19.10 -2.11 -30.79
CA HIS A 338 18.98 -2.46 -29.38
C HIS A 338 18.76 -3.96 -29.11
N HIS A 339 18.33 -4.72 -30.13
CA HIS A 339 17.92 -6.12 -29.99
C HIS A 339 18.36 -6.98 -31.19
N SER A 340 19.62 -6.79 -31.61
CA SER A 340 20.18 -7.39 -32.83
C SER A 340 20.02 -8.91 -32.95
N LEU A 341 20.16 -9.67 -31.85
CA LEU A 341 20.03 -11.14 -31.91
C LEU A 341 18.60 -11.58 -32.16
N TRP A 342 17.63 -10.87 -31.56
CA TRP A 342 16.21 -11.12 -31.78
C TRP A 342 15.78 -10.68 -33.19
N TYR A 343 16.20 -9.49 -33.61
CA TYR A 343 15.87 -8.99 -34.95
C TYR A 343 16.40 -9.91 -36.06
N ASN A 344 17.60 -10.48 -35.88
CA ASN A 344 18.21 -11.38 -36.86
C ASN A 344 17.77 -12.85 -36.71
N GLY A 345 16.96 -13.20 -35.70
CA GLY A 345 16.54 -14.59 -35.43
C GLY A 345 17.66 -15.52 -34.98
N VAL A 346 18.78 -14.96 -34.51
CA VAL A 346 19.97 -15.72 -34.07
C VAL A 346 19.78 -16.30 -32.67
N ASP A 347 18.77 -15.83 -31.93
CA ASP A 347 18.37 -16.36 -30.62
C ASP A 347 17.41 -17.55 -30.69
N GLY A 348 17.18 -18.09 -31.90
CA GLY A 348 16.23 -19.18 -32.15
C GLY A 348 14.78 -18.73 -32.28
N SER A 349 14.51 -17.42 -32.20
CA SER A 349 13.20 -16.86 -32.57
C SER A 349 13.09 -16.70 -34.09
N GLN A 350 11.86 -16.75 -34.61
CA GLN A 350 11.63 -16.39 -36.00
C GLN A 350 11.89 -14.89 -36.16
N ARG A 351 12.66 -14.54 -37.20
CA ARG A 351 12.91 -13.15 -37.58
C ARG A 351 11.57 -12.40 -37.68
N PRO A 352 11.41 -11.28 -36.97
CA PRO A 352 10.17 -10.51 -37.02
C PRO A 352 9.86 -10.06 -38.45
N ALA A 353 8.59 -10.17 -38.85
CA ALA A 353 8.14 -9.62 -40.13
C ALA A 353 8.29 -8.10 -40.13
N VAL A 354 8.91 -7.59 -41.19
CA VAL A 354 9.08 -6.16 -41.44
C VAL A 354 7.90 -5.67 -42.27
N VAL A 355 7.25 -4.60 -41.83
CA VAL A 355 6.07 -4.03 -42.48
C VAL A 355 6.30 -2.53 -42.67
N PRO A 356 5.91 -1.91 -43.80
CA PRO A 356 5.98 -0.47 -43.96
C PRO A 356 5.14 0.24 -42.88
N ILE A 357 5.66 1.35 -42.34
CA ILE A 357 4.91 2.23 -41.45
C ILE A 357 3.86 2.94 -42.29
N VAL A 358 2.67 2.36 -42.36
CA VAL A 358 1.51 3.07 -42.89
C VAL A 358 1.09 4.08 -41.83
N PRO A 359 0.93 5.38 -42.14
CA PRO A 359 0.31 6.32 -41.22
C PRO A 359 -1.14 5.87 -40.99
N VAL A 360 -1.35 5.08 -39.95
CA VAL A 360 -2.69 4.62 -39.58
C VAL A 360 -3.48 5.85 -39.15
N THR A 361 -4.53 6.17 -39.89
CA THR A 361 -5.63 7.00 -39.38
C THR A 361 -6.14 6.33 -38.10
N GLN A 362 -5.73 6.84 -36.94
CA GLN A 362 -5.79 6.24 -35.60
C GLN A 362 -7.19 5.80 -35.09
N ARG A 363 -8.24 5.84 -35.90
CA ARG A 363 -9.64 5.71 -35.44
C ARG A 363 -10.09 4.28 -35.10
N HIS A 364 -9.45 3.23 -35.63
CA HIS A 364 -9.96 1.85 -35.49
C HIS A 364 -9.19 0.99 -34.46
N LEU A 365 -7.88 1.19 -34.30
CA LEU A 365 -7.07 0.42 -33.33
C LEU A 365 -7.21 0.93 -31.88
N THR A 366 -7.48 2.22 -31.69
CA THR A 366 -7.75 2.82 -30.37
C THR A 366 -9.03 2.25 -29.76
N ARG A 367 -10.10 2.05 -30.53
CA ARG A 367 -11.39 1.53 -30.02
C ARG A 367 -11.28 0.11 -29.45
N ALA A 368 -10.52 -0.78 -30.10
CA ALA A 368 -10.33 -2.15 -29.62
C ALA A 368 -9.44 -2.21 -28.37
N ALA A 369 -8.33 -1.46 -28.35
CA ALA A 369 -7.42 -1.41 -27.21
C ALA A 369 -8.05 -0.73 -25.97
N ILE A 370 -8.77 0.38 -26.18
CA ILE A 370 -9.55 1.06 -25.13
C ILE A 370 -10.69 0.15 -24.65
N GLY A 371 -11.34 -0.61 -25.54
CA GLY A 371 -12.38 -1.57 -25.19
C GLY A 371 -11.86 -2.69 -24.27
N THR A 372 -10.73 -3.31 -24.60
CA THR A 372 -10.14 -4.38 -23.76
C THR A 372 -9.63 -3.82 -22.42
N PHE A 373 -9.04 -2.62 -22.42
CA PHE A 373 -8.59 -1.95 -21.21
C PHE A 373 -9.76 -1.55 -20.30
N ALA A 374 -10.83 -0.98 -20.86
CA ALA A 374 -12.04 -0.63 -20.14
C ALA A 374 -12.74 -1.86 -19.55
N ILE A 375 -12.79 -2.98 -20.28
CA ILE A 375 -13.31 -4.25 -19.75
C ILE A 375 -12.47 -4.74 -18.56
N GLY A 376 -11.14 -4.69 -18.65
CA GLY A 376 -10.25 -5.06 -17.54
C GLY A 376 -10.45 -4.19 -16.29
N VAL A 377 -10.61 -2.88 -16.48
CA VAL A 377 -10.89 -1.92 -15.39
C VAL A 377 -12.29 -2.14 -14.80
N VAL A 378 -13.30 -2.36 -15.64
CA VAL A 378 -14.67 -2.63 -15.19
C VAL A 378 -14.76 -3.95 -14.44
N VAL A 379 -14.08 -5.01 -14.89
CA VAL A 379 -14.01 -6.29 -14.18
C VAL A 379 -13.27 -6.13 -12.85
N ALA A 380 -12.18 -5.36 -12.81
CA ALA A 380 -11.44 -5.08 -11.58
C ALA A 380 -12.30 -4.28 -10.58
N ILE A 381 -13.01 -3.25 -11.05
CA ILE A 381 -13.93 -2.45 -10.23
C ILE A 381 -15.10 -3.32 -9.75
N ALA A 382 -15.72 -4.12 -10.61
CA ALA A 382 -16.82 -5.01 -10.24
C ALA A 382 -16.39 -6.07 -9.22
N PHE A 383 -15.20 -6.66 -9.40
CA PHE A 383 -14.63 -7.59 -8.43
C PHE A 383 -14.32 -6.90 -7.09
N ALA A 384 -13.76 -5.69 -7.12
CA ALA A 384 -13.48 -4.91 -5.92
C ALA A 384 -14.75 -4.51 -5.17
N LEU A 385 -15.79 -4.07 -5.88
CA LEU A 385 -17.11 -3.77 -5.32
C LEU A 385 -17.78 -5.02 -4.72
N ALA A 386 -17.64 -6.18 -5.37
CA ALA A 386 -18.08 -7.46 -4.82
C ALA A 386 -17.30 -7.81 -3.54
N MET A 387 -15.98 -7.60 -3.51
CA MET A 387 -15.15 -7.84 -2.33
C MET A 387 -15.46 -6.87 -1.18
N THR A 388 -15.76 -5.60 -1.45
CA THR A 388 -16.24 -4.67 -0.40
C THR A 388 -17.58 -5.12 0.17
N GLY A 389 -18.49 -5.64 -0.66
CA GLY A 389 -19.76 -6.21 -0.18
C GLY A 389 -19.59 -7.50 0.63
N VAL A 390 -18.64 -8.36 0.25
CA VAL A 390 -18.30 -9.57 1.02
C VAL A 390 -17.65 -9.21 2.36
N PHE A 391 -16.80 -8.18 2.39
CA PHE A 391 -16.15 -7.73 3.63
C PHE A 391 -17.09 -6.95 4.54
N GLU A 392 -17.99 -6.12 3.99
CA GLU A 392 -19.11 -5.53 4.74
C GLU A 392 -20.04 -6.60 5.28
N ALA A 393 -20.36 -7.65 4.52
CA ALA A 393 -21.15 -8.77 5.01
C ALA A 393 -20.43 -9.59 6.11
N ALA A 394 -19.11 -9.76 6.00
CA ALA A 394 -18.30 -10.44 7.01
C ALA A 394 -18.18 -9.62 8.31
N THR A 395 -18.03 -8.30 8.19
CA THR A 395 -17.95 -7.37 9.33
C THR A 395 -19.32 -7.11 9.96
N GLN A 396 -20.39 -6.96 9.16
CA GLN A 396 -21.78 -6.90 9.65
C GLN A 396 -22.26 -8.24 10.20
N GLY A 397 -21.79 -9.39 9.71
CA GLY A 397 -22.08 -10.70 10.30
C GLY A 397 -21.49 -10.87 11.71
N SER A 398 -20.33 -10.26 11.97
CA SER A 398 -19.78 -10.14 13.33
C SER A 398 -20.52 -9.08 14.17
N GLY A 399 -20.85 -7.94 13.57
CA GLY A 399 -21.57 -6.84 14.23
C GLY A 399 -23.05 -7.11 14.48
N GLN A 400 -23.73 -8.00 13.75
CA GLN A 400 -25.11 -8.42 14.02
C GLN A 400 -25.19 -9.51 15.10
N ARG A 401 -24.17 -10.35 15.25
CA ARG A 401 -24.02 -11.20 16.45
C ARG A 401 -23.77 -10.34 17.70
N GLU A 402 -23.12 -9.19 17.54
CA GLU A 402 -22.88 -8.21 18.61
C GLU A 402 -24.07 -7.24 18.83
N ALA A 403 -24.83 -6.92 17.79
CA ALA A 403 -26.01 -6.04 17.87
C ALA A 403 -27.28 -6.78 18.31
N SER A 404 -27.41 -8.07 18.02
CA SER A 404 -28.48 -8.91 18.61
C SER A 404 -28.26 -9.21 20.10
N SER A 405 -27.07 -8.92 20.62
CA SER A 405 -26.74 -8.95 22.06
C SER A 405 -26.69 -7.55 22.70
N ASN A 406 -27.09 -6.50 21.96
CA ASN A 406 -27.09 -5.11 22.43
C ASN A 406 -28.43 -4.73 23.11
N PRO A 407 -28.48 -4.48 24.43
CA PRO A 407 -29.71 -4.18 25.16
C PRO A 407 -30.33 -2.80 24.82
N ALA A 408 -29.61 -1.91 24.13
CA ALA A 408 -30.09 -0.58 23.79
C ALA A 408 -31.18 -0.59 22.69
N VAL A 409 -31.11 -1.53 21.74
CA VAL A 409 -32.10 -1.64 20.63
C VAL A 409 -33.44 -2.19 21.14
N HIS A 410 -33.43 -2.93 22.26
CA HIS A 410 -34.63 -3.50 22.85
C HIS A 410 -35.45 -2.47 23.65
N LEU A 411 -34.81 -1.43 24.20
CA LEU A 411 -35.45 -0.36 24.99
C LEU A 411 -36.25 0.62 24.12
N ASP A 412 -35.80 0.90 22.90
CA ASP A 412 -36.50 1.81 21.99
C ASP A 412 -37.76 1.18 21.38
N ASN A 413 -37.77 -0.14 21.14
CA ASN A 413 -38.95 -0.86 20.68
C ASN A 413 -40.03 -0.99 21.77
N VAL A 414 -39.64 -1.06 23.05
CA VAL A 414 -40.59 -1.07 24.19
C VAL A 414 -41.17 0.33 24.44
N LYS A 415 -40.37 1.40 24.30
CA LYS A 415 -40.88 2.77 24.42
C LYS A 415 -41.84 3.17 23.30
N ARG A 416 -41.61 2.70 22.06
CA ARG A 416 -42.51 2.94 20.92
C ARG A 416 -43.82 2.16 20.97
N SER A 417 -43.89 1.01 21.66
CA SER A 417 -45.16 0.31 21.89
C SER A 417 -45.96 0.93 23.03
N ALA A 418 -45.29 1.49 24.05
CA ALA A 418 -45.95 2.18 25.16
C ALA A 418 -46.57 3.53 24.78
N SER A 419 -46.03 4.24 23.78
CA SER A 419 -46.58 5.52 23.32
C SER A 419 -47.77 5.41 22.35
N ARG A 420 -48.16 4.20 21.94
CA ARG A 420 -49.29 3.96 21.01
C ARG A 420 -50.56 3.41 21.68
N SER A 421 -50.56 3.09 22.98
CA SER A 421 -51.74 2.55 23.67
C SER A 421 -52.40 3.54 24.64
N GLY A 422 -52.11 4.83 24.53
CA GLY A 422 -52.57 5.87 25.48
C GLY A 422 -53.41 6.95 24.84
N SER A 423 -54.46 6.63 24.08
CA SER A 423 -55.53 7.56 23.77
C SER A 423 -56.76 6.85 23.23
N GLN A 424 -57.85 6.87 24.01
CA GLN A 424 -59.28 7.00 23.64
C GLN A 424 -60.17 6.20 24.63
N PRO A 425 -61.39 6.73 24.89
CA PRO A 425 -61.98 6.85 26.23
C PRO A 425 -62.60 5.59 26.83
#